data_AF-A0A359LFY0-F1
#
_entry.id   AF-A0A359LFY0-F1
#
_cell.length_a   1.000
_cell.length_b   1.000
_cell.length_c   1.000
_cell.angle_alpha   90.00
_cell.angle_beta   90.00
_cell.angle_gamma   90.00
#
_symmetry.space_group_name_H-M   'P 1'
#
loop_
_entity.id
_entity.type
_entity.pdbx_description
1 polymer ?
#
loop_
_entity_poly.entity_id
_entity_poly.type
_entity_poly.pdbx_seq_one_letter_code
_entity_poly.pdbx_strand_id
1 'polypeptide(L)' 'YIIPGETADGAMMFIPAEAVFAEIHGHYPDLIELSHRFKVWLVSPTTLMAILTTARAVIKDSATRKQIHIIQEHLILLGK' A
#
# COMPACT_ATOMS: atom_id res chain seq x y z
N TYR A 1 8.22 -11.80 -4.71
CA TYR A 1 8.08 -10.98 -3.50
C TYR A 1 6.98 -11.45 -2.54
N ILE A 2 6.16 -12.45 -2.89
CA ILE A 2 5.32 -13.17 -1.92
C ILE A 2 5.91 -14.57 -1.78
N ILE A 3 6.68 -14.79 -0.72
CA ILE A 3 7.44 -16.01 -0.46
C ILE A 3 6.94 -16.60 0.86
N PRO A 4 6.34 -17.81 0.84
CA PRO A 4 5.82 -18.45 2.05
C PRO A 4 6.89 -18.58 3.14
N GLY A 5 6.57 -18.11 4.35
CA GLY A 5 7.48 -18.16 5.51
C GLY A 5 8.56 -17.08 5.55
N GLU A 6 8.71 -16.27 4.50
CA GLU A 6 9.67 -15.16 4.45
C GLU A 6 8.97 -13.79 4.40
N THR A 7 7.95 -13.64 3.57
CA THR A 7 7.17 -12.40 3.45
C THR A 7 5.73 -12.60 3.91
N ALA A 8 4.99 -11.50 4.02
CA ALA A 8 3.54 -11.56 4.24
C ALA A 8 2.83 -12.29 3.08
N ASP A 9 1.63 -12.80 3.37
CA ASP A 9 0.79 -13.56 2.43
C ASP A 9 0.24 -12.73 1.25
N GLY A 10 0.52 -11.43 1.23
CA GLY A 10 0.23 -10.56 0.10
C GLY A 10 1.07 -9.29 0.15
N ALA A 11 1.01 -8.51 -0.92
CA ALA A 11 1.85 -7.34 -1.12
C ALA A 11 1.04 -6.10 -1.47
N MET A 12 1.56 -4.93 -1.11
CA MET A 12 1.05 -3.64 -1.57
C MET A 12 1.96 -3.13 -2.68
N MET A 13 1.38 -2.84 -3.85
CA MET A 13 2.07 -2.23 -4.97
C MET A 13 1.78 -0.73 -4.97
N PHE A 14 2.80 0.05 -4.62
CA PHE A 14 2.69 1.50 -4.52
C PHE A 14 2.71 2.16 -5.90
N ILE A 15 1.73 3.00 -6.17
CA ILE A 15 1.59 3.80 -7.39
C ILE A 15 1.69 5.28 -6.98
N PRO A 16 2.84 5.95 -7.19
CA PRO A 16 3.06 7.29 -6.65
C PRO A 16 2.11 8.35 -7.20
N ALA A 17 1.75 8.25 -8.48
CA ALA A 17 0.87 9.21 -9.13
C ALA A 17 -0.60 8.86 -8.90
N GLU A 18 -1.32 9.70 -8.15
CA GLU A 18 -2.76 9.55 -7.89
C GLU A 18 -3.57 9.46 -9.19
N ALA A 19 -3.20 10.24 -10.21
CA ALA A 19 -3.87 10.20 -11.51
C ALA A 19 -3.75 8.82 -12.18
N VAL A 20 -2.59 8.16 -12.08
CA VAL A 20 -2.38 6.81 -12.63
C VAL A 20 -3.17 5.78 -11.83
N PHE A 21 -3.19 5.90 -10.50
CA PHE A 21 -4.00 5.03 -9.65
C PHE A 21 -5.50 5.13 -9.98
N ALA A 22 -6.00 6.37 -10.12
CA ALA A 22 -7.39 6.65 -10.48
C ALA A 22 -7.73 6.14 -11.89
N GLU A 23 -6.84 6.34 -12.86
CA GLU A 23 -6.98 5.83 -14.22
C GLU A 23 -7.11 4.30 -14.24
N ILE A 24 -6.23 3.59 -13.52
CA ILE A 24 -6.28 2.12 -13.42
C ILE A 24 -7.61 1.66 -12.80
N HIS A 25 -8.05 2.28 -11.71
CA HIS A 25 -9.30 1.91 -11.05
C HIS A 25 -10.55 2.26 -11.86
N GLY A 26 -10.51 3.34 -12.63
CA GLY A 26 -11.63 3.81 -13.44
C GLY A 26 -11.80 3.06 -14.75
N HIS A 27 -10.69 2.62 -15.37
CA HIS A 27 -10.70 2.14 -16.76
C HIS A 27 -10.14 0.73 -16.95
N TYR A 28 -9.51 0.11 -15.95
CA TYR A 28 -8.82 -1.18 -16.09
C TYR A 28 -9.25 -2.20 -15.01
N PRO A 29 -10.55 -2.58 -14.93
CA PRO A 29 -11.04 -3.53 -13.92
C PRO A 29 -10.34 -4.90 -14.01
N ASP A 30 -10.04 -5.38 -15.22
CA ASP A 30 -9.33 -6.65 -15.42
C ASP A 30 -7.95 -6.68 -14.76
N LEU A 31 -7.27 -5.52 -14.71
CA LEU A 31 -5.98 -5.37 -14.05
C LEU A 31 -6.12 -5.40 -12.52
N ILE A 32 -7.19 -4.83 -11.98
CA ILE A 32 -7.53 -4.92 -10.55
C ILE A 32 -7.82 -6.37 -10.17
N GLU A 33 -8.62 -7.07 -10.96
CA GLU A 33 -8.89 -8.49 -10.72
C GLU A 33 -7.61 -9.33 -10.77
N LEU A 34 -6.75 -9.05 -11.75
CA LEU A 34 -5.46 -9.71 -11.87
C LEU A 34 -4.60 -9.47 -10.62
N SER A 35 -4.53 -8.23 -10.13
CA SER A 35 -3.74 -7.91 -8.93
C SER A 35 -4.27 -8.67 -7.71
N HIS A 36 -5.59 -8.73 -7.54
CA HIS A 36 -6.21 -9.50 -6.45
C HIS A 36 -5.93 -11.00 -6.55
N ARG A 37 -5.96 -11.60 -7.76
CA ARG A 37 -5.58 -13.01 -7.96
C ARG A 37 -4.14 -13.29 -7.53
N PHE A 38 -3.24 -12.32 -7.69
CA PHE A 38 -1.85 -12.40 -7.22
C PHE A 38 -1.66 -11.97 -5.76
N LYS A 39 -2.73 -11.68 -5.02
CA LYS A 39 -2.69 -11.15 -3.65
C LYS A 39 -1.88 -9.85 -3.55
N VAL A 40 -2.03 -9.00 -4.58
CA VAL A 40 -1.41 -7.67 -4.67
C VAL A 40 -2.49 -6.61 -4.64
N TRP A 41 -2.39 -5.69 -3.69
CA TRP A 41 -3.24 -4.51 -3.62
C TRP A 41 -2.51 -3.30 -4.19
N LEU A 42 -3.12 -2.68 -5.20
CA LEU A 42 -2.65 -1.40 -5.71
C LEU A 42 -2.98 -0.33 -4.68
N VAL A 43 -2.00 0.51 -4.32
CA VAL A 43 -2.19 1.58 -3.35
C VAL A 43 -1.55 2.87 -3.84
N SER A 44 -2.25 3.98 -3.67
CA SER A 44 -1.71 5.33 -3.89
C SER A 44 -1.18 5.94 -2.59
N PRO A 45 -0.51 7.11 -2.64
CA PRO A 45 -0.17 7.86 -1.43
C PRO A 45 -1.36 8.02 -0.48
N THR A 46 -2.53 8.43 -0.99
CA THR A 46 -3.71 8.66 -0.16
C THR A 46 -4.25 7.37 0.44
N THR A 47 -4.39 6.31 -0.36
CA THR A 47 -4.92 5.01 0.10
C THR A 47 -3.97 4.36 1.11
N LEU A 48 -2.66 4.40 0.88
CA LEU A 48 -1.67 3.85 1.81
C LEU A 48 -1.67 4.62 3.14
N MET A 49 -1.82 5.93 3.09
CA MET A 49 -1.95 6.76 4.29
C MET A 49 -3.22 6.44 5.09
N ALA A 50 -4.34 6.16 4.41
CA ALA A 50 -5.58 5.72 5.07
C ALA A 50 -5.40 4.35 5.75
N ILE A 51 -4.76 3.39 5.07
CA ILE A 51 -4.42 2.07 5.63
C ILE A 51 -3.53 2.22 6.87
N LEU A 52 -2.44 2.99 6.78
CA LEU A 52 -1.52 3.20 7.89
C LEU A 52 -2.20 3.88 9.08
N THR A 53 -3.05 4.87 8.83
CA THR A 53 -3.81 5.58 9.87
C THR A 53 -4.78 4.64 10.57
N THR A 54 -5.48 3.79 9.82
CA THR A 54 -6.42 2.81 10.35
C THR A 54 -5.69 1.74 11.14
N ALA A 55 -4.60 1.19 10.60
CA ALA A 55 -3.76 0.22 11.30
C ALA A 55 -3.20 0.79 12.60
N ARG A 56 -2.78 2.07 12.62
CA ARG A 56 -2.35 2.78 13.82
C ARG A 56 -3.45 2.91 14.87
N ALA A 57 -4.69 3.16 14.44
CA ALA A 57 -5.82 3.29 15.36
C ALA A 57 -6.17 1.94 16.02
N VAL A 58 -5.99 0.84 15.29
CA VAL A 58 -6.25 -0.53 15.78
C VAL A 58 -5.08 -1.06 16.62
N ILE A 59 -3.84 -0.81 16.23
CA ILE A 59 -2.64 -1.30 16.91
C ILE A 59 -2.23 -0.28 17.97
N LYS A 60 -2.68 -0.52 19.21
CA LYS A 60 -2.56 0.38 20.37
C LYS A 60 -1.15 0.51 20.94
N ASP A 61 -0.15 -0.18 20.36
CA ASP A 61 1.17 -0.33 20.95
C ASP A 61 2.18 0.73 20.50
N SER A 62 3.10 1.09 21.40
CA SER A 62 4.05 2.20 21.25
C SER A 62 5.10 1.99 20.14
N ALA A 63 5.37 0.74 19.76
CA ALA A 63 6.35 0.37 18.73
C ALA A 63 5.91 0.80 17.32
N THR A 64 4.62 0.64 16.98
CA THR A 64 4.06 0.96 15.65
C THR A 64 4.12 2.46 15.34
N ARG A 65 4.01 3.32 16.36
CA ARG A 65 4.11 4.79 16.18
C ARG A 65 5.46 5.21 15.61
N LYS A 66 6.56 4.55 15.98
CA LYS A 66 7.92 4.90 15.53
C LYS A 66 8.16 4.51 14.07
N GLN A 67 7.55 3.42 13.60
CA GLN A 67 7.77 2.92 12.23
C GLN A 67 6.94 3.65 11.17
N ILE A 68 5.75 4.16 11.50
CA ILE A 68 4.89 4.84 10.52
C ILE A 68 5.56 6.09 9.94
N HIS A 69 6.26 6.87 10.76
CA HIS A 69 6.93 8.09 10.29
C HIS A 69 8.02 7.78 9.26
N ILE A 70 8.78 6.71 9.49
CA ILE A 70 9.83 6.22 8.59
C ILE A 70 9.22 5.77 7.26
N ILE A 71 8.11 5.02 7.31
CA ILE A 71 7.39 4.59 6.11
C ILE A 71 6.90 5.81 5.31
N GLN A 72 6.34 6.81 5.97
CA GLN A 72 5.88 8.04 5.32
C GLN A 72 7.02 8.78 4.61
N GLU A 73 8.17 8.91 5.27
CA GLU A 73 9.35 9.58 4.70
C GLU A 73 9.86 8.85 3.45
N HIS A 74 9.99 7.52 3.50
CA HIS A 74 10.41 6.73 2.34
C HIS A 74 9.42 6.82 1.17
N LEU A 75 8.11 6.88 1.43
CA LEU A 75 7.10 6.99 0.37
C LEU A 75 7.13 8.36 -0.31
N ILE A 76 7.37 9.44 0.45
CA ILE A 76 7.56 10.78 -0.13
C ILE A 76 8.78 10.81 -1.04
N LEU A 77 9.86 10.08 -0.69
CA LEU A 77 11.05 9.98 -1.53
C LEU A 77 10.79 9.20 -2.83
N LEU A 78 9.92 8.19 -2.81
CA LEU A 78 9.56 7.39 -3.99
C LEU A 78 8.64 8.13 -4.98
N GLY A 79 7.99 9.20 -4.56
CA GLY A 79 7.13 10.04 -5.41
C GLY A 79 7.81 11.26 -6.04
N LYS A 80 9.12 11.43 -5.82
CA LYS A 80 9.96 12.44 -6.49
C LYS A 80 10.60 11.85 -7.75
#